data_AF-A0A2V5KET5-F1
#
_entry.id   AF-A0A2V5KET5-F1
#
_cell.length_a   1.000
_cell.length_b   1.000
_cell.length_c   1.000
_cell.angle_alpha   90.00
_cell.angle_beta   90.00
_cell.angle_gamma   90.00
#
_symmetry.space_group_name_H-M   'P 1'
#
loop_
_entity.id
_entity.type
_entity.pdbx_description
1 polymer ?
#
loop_
_entity_poly.entity_id
_entity_poly.type
_entity_poly.pdbx_seq_one_letter_code
_entity_poly.pdbx_strand_id
1 'polypeptide(L)'
;MFYPYGFGFGSHWLLYIGVPLIIALWAQFRVSSAFRKWGEVRASSNITGAECAREILEAAQIRDVDVVETNDFLGDHYDPTSKKLCLSSNVYNTPSVAALGIAAHETGHAIQHA
;
A
#
# COMPACT_ATOMS: atom_id res chain seq x y z
N MET A 1 -24.34 2.15 -46.16
CA MET A 1 -22.95 2.58 -45.95
C MET A 1 -22.56 2.13 -44.55
N PHE A 2 -21.95 0.95 -44.45
CA PHE A 2 -21.48 0.40 -43.18
C PHE A 2 -20.32 1.26 -42.69
N TYR A 3 -20.42 1.87 -41.51
CA TYR A 3 -19.30 2.53 -40.85
C TYR A 3 -18.39 1.44 -40.25
N PRO A 4 -17.22 1.10 -40.82
CA PRO A 4 -16.46 -0.06 -40.38
C PRO A 4 -15.34 0.37 -39.43
N TYR A 5 -15.60 1.29 -38.50
CA TYR A 5 -14.62 1.67 -37.47
C TYR A 5 -15.36 2.03 -36.19
N GLY A 6 -15.79 0.99 -35.48
CA GLY A 6 -16.19 1.11 -34.08
C GLY A 6 -15.03 1.62 -33.25
N PHE A 7 -15.28 2.64 -32.45
CA PHE A 7 -14.36 3.31 -31.52
C PHE A 7 -13.16 4.00 -32.23
N GLY A 8 -12.99 5.31 -32.01
CA GLY A 8 -12.03 6.20 -32.70
C GLY A 8 -10.53 5.93 -32.46
N PHE A 9 -10.12 4.67 -32.27
CA PHE A 9 -8.74 4.25 -31.98
C PHE A 9 -8.01 3.60 -33.17
N GLY A 10 -8.68 3.36 -34.31
CA GLY A 10 -8.07 2.79 -35.51
C GLY A 10 -7.32 1.46 -35.27
N SER A 11 -6.35 1.13 -36.13
CA SER A 11 -5.50 -0.07 -36.00
C SER A 11 -4.45 0.02 -34.87
N HIS A 12 -4.33 1.17 -34.21
CA HIS A 12 -3.31 1.45 -33.19
C HIS A 12 -3.80 1.27 -31.75
N TRP A 13 -5.04 0.82 -31.53
CA TRP A 13 -5.63 0.63 -30.20
C TRP A 13 -4.79 -0.29 -29.28
N LEU A 14 -4.10 -1.28 -29.86
CA LEU A 14 -3.18 -2.17 -29.14
C LEU A 14 -1.97 -1.44 -28.55
N LEU A 15 -1.49 -0.36 -29.18
CA LEU A 15 -0.40 0.44 -28.63
C LEU A 15 -0.90 1.28 -27.45
N TYR A 16 -2.06 1.91 -27.61
CA TYR A 16 -2.65 2.76 -26.58
C TYR A 16 -3.09 1.99 -25.33
N ILE A 17 -3.49 0.73 -25.47
CA ILE A 17 -3.87 -0.13 -24.33
C ILE A 17 -2.70 -0.99 -23.86
N GLY A 18 -1.98 -1.60 -24.80
CA GLY A 18 -0.95 -2.59 -24.51
C GLY A 18 0.27 -2.00 -23.81
N VAL A 19 0.74 -0.81 -24.22
CA VAL A 19 1.93 -0.22 -23.59
C VAL A 19 1.66 0.17 -22.13
N PRO A 20 0.60 0.91 -21.78
CA PRO A 20 0.28 1.20 -20.38
C PRO A 20 0.02 -0.06 -19.55
N LEU A 21 -0.65 -1.06 -20.14
CA LEU A 21 -0.92 -2.33 -19.45
C LEU A 21 0.36 -3.07 -19.08
N ILE A 22 1.32 -3.17 -20.01
CA ILE A 22 2.61 -3.82 -19.75
C ILE A 22 3.37 -3.09 -18.64
N ILE A 23 3.39 -1.76 -18.66
CA ILE A 23 4.04 -0.95 -17.62
C ILE A 23 3.37 -1.17 -16.27
N ALA A 24 2.03 -1.17 -16.22
CA ALA A 24 1.26 -1.40 -14.99
C ALA A 24 1.53 -2.80 -14.42
N LEU A 25 1.51 -3.83 -15.26
CA LEU A 25 1.81 -5.21 -14.84
C LEU A 25 3.25 -5.35 -14.33
N TRP A 26 4.21 -4.72 -15.00
CA TRP A 26 5.60 -4.71 -14.56
C TRP A 26 5.76 -4.00 -13.21
N ALA A 27 5.13 -2.83 -13.03
CA ALA A 27 5.14 -2.09 -11.78
C ALA A 27 4.54 -2.91 -10.63
N GLN A 28 3.36 -3.53 -10.86
CA GLN A 28 2.71 -4.41 -9.90
C GLN A 28 3.63 -5.57 -9.50
N PHE A 29 4.26 -6.23 -10.47
CA PHE A 29 5.19 -7.33 -10.19
C PHE A 29 6.40 -6.86 -9.37
N ARG A 30 6.94 -5.67 -9.65
CA ARG A 30 8.06 -5.09 -8.90
C ARG A 30 7.68 -4.79 -7.45
N VAL A 31 6.50 -4.21 -7.20
CA VAL A 31 6.00 -3.93 -5.85
C VAL A 31 5.80 -5.23 -5.07
N SER A 32 5.07 -6.19 -5.63
CA SER A 32 4.84 -7.48 -4.97
C SER A 32 6.13 -8.25 -4.69
N SER A 33 7.10 -8.19 -5.62
CA SER A 33 8.42 -8.82 -5.44
C SER A 33 9.25 -8.14 -4.36
N ALA A 34 9.24 -6.80 -4.31
CA ALA A 34 9.91 -6.04 -3.26
C ALA A 34 9.29 -6.33 -1.89
N PHE A 35 7.96 -6.35 -1.80
CA PHE A 35 7.26 -6.67 -0.57
C PHE A 35 7.63 -8.06 -0.04
N ARG A 36 7.62 -9.09 -0.90
CA ARG A 36 8.05 -10.44 -0.52
C ARG A 36 9.50 -10.47 -0.04
N LYS A 37 10.42 -9.85 -0.79
CA LYS A 37 11.85 -9.84 -0.45
C LYS A 37 12.12 -9.13 0.88
N TRP A 38 11.53 -7.96 1.09
CA TRP A 38 11.79 -7.13 2.26
C TRP A 38 10.90 -7.46 3.46
N GLY A 39 9.83 -8.23 3.26
CA GLY A 39 9.01 -8.80 4.32
C GLY A 39 9.71 -9.91 5.10
N GLU A 40 10.66 -10.60 4.48
CA GLU A 40 11.50 -11.63 5.13
C GLU A 40 12.70 -11.03 5.88
N VAL A 41 13.07 -9.79 5.56
CA VAL A 41 14.22 -9.11 6.21
C VAL A 41 13.76 -8.47 7.51
N ARG A 42 14.23 -9.01 8.64
CA ARG A 42 13.92 -8.49 9.97
C ARG A 42 14.50 -7.08 10.16
N ALA A 43 13.70 -6.18 10.73
CA ALA A 43 14.13 -4.83 11.06
C ALA A 43 15.12 -4.84 12.24
N SER A 44 16.12 -3.94 12.21
CA SER A 44 17.11 -3.82 13.30
C SER A 44 16.50 -3.35 14.62
N SER A 45 15.43 -2.55 14.56
CA SER A 45 14.65 -2.11 15.73
C SER A 45 13.86 -3.25 16.38
N ASN A 46 13.65 -4.37 15.68
CA ASN A 46 12.95 -5.55 16.17
C ASN A 46 11.50 -5.32 16.64
N ILE A 47 10.91 -4.17 16.29
CA ILE A 47 9.50 -3.83 16.52
C ILE A 47 8.65 -4.26 15.34
N THR A 48 7.39 -4.53 15.58
CA THR A 48 6.34 -4.86 14.60
C THR A 48 5.83 -3.61 13.87
N GLY A 49 5.11 -3.79 12.76
CA GLY A 49 4.46 -2.68 12.06
C GLY A 49 3.45 -1.93 12.94
N ALA A 50 2.71 -2.65 13.80
CA ALA A 50 1.76 -2.01 14.70
C ALA A 50 2.44 -1.16 15.78
N GLU A 51 3.57 -1.62 16.33
CA GLU A 51 4.38 -0.83 17.27
C GLU A 51 4.98 0.39 16.58
N CYS A 52 5.53 0.22 15.37
CA CYS A 52 6.07 1.32 14.57
C CYS A 52 5.02 2.41 14.29
N ALA A 53 3.80 2.03 13.88
CA ALA A 53 2.72 2.98 13.65
C ALA A 53 2.36 3.76 14.93
N ARG A 54 2.27 3.07 16.08
CA ARG A 54 1.97 3.70 17.37
C ARG A 54 3.07 4.68 17.79
N GLU A 55 4.34 4.32 17.63
CA GLU A 55 5.48 5.21 17.93
C GLU A 55 5.45 6.48 17.07
N ILE A 56 5.14 6.34 15.77
CA ILE A 56 5.07 7.49 14.85
C ILE A 56 3.87 8.39 15.20
N LEU A 57 2.68 7.82 15.46
CA LEU A 57 1.50 8.57 15.88
C LEU A 57 1.75 9.33 17.20
N GLU A 58 2.38 8.66 18.17
CA GLU A 58 2.75 9.27 19.44
C GLU A 58 3.74 10.43 19.25
N ALA A 59 4.78 10.22 18.43
CA ALA A 59 5.74 11.27 18.07
C ALA A 59 5.07 12.47 17.38
N ALA A 60 4.02 12.23 16.59
CA ALA A 60 3.21 13.27 15.95
C ALA A 60 2.12 13.88 16.87
N GLN A 61 2.01 13.43 18.12
CA GLN A 61 0.97 13.85 19.09
C GLN A 61 -0.46 13.53 18.65
N ILE A 62 -0.65 12.50 17.81
CA ILE A 62 -1.95 12.02 17.35
C ILE A 62 -2.41 10.89 18.27
N ARG A 63 -3.59 11.04 18.89
CA ARG A 63 -4.12 10.11 19.90
C ARG A 63 -5.52 9.59 19.59
N ASP A 64 -6.11 10.08 18.52
CA ASP A 64 -7.47 9.78 18.07
C ASP A 64 -7.48 8.83 16.86
N VAL A 65 -6.33 8.23 16.53
CA VAL A 65 -6.19 7.22 15.49
C VAL A 65 -5.88 5.86 16.11
N ASP A 66 -6.77 4.89 15.88
CA ASP A 66 -6.61 3.52 16.38
C ASP A 66 -5.83 2.65 15.38
N VAL A 67 -4.79 1.96 15.83
CA VAL A 67 -4.04 0.98 15.02
C VAL A 67 -4.67 -0.40 15.19
N VAL A 68 -5.27 -0.93 14.12
CA VAL A 68 -6.05 -2.17 14.13
C VAL A 68 -5.52 -3.18 13.11
N GLU A 69 -5.70 -4.47 13.40
CA GLU A 69 -5.40 -5.55 12.48
C GLU A 69 -6.57 -5.80 11.52
N THR A 70 -6.29 -5.98 10.23
CA THR A 70 -7.23 -6.47 9.22
C THR A 70 -6.77 -7.79 8.62
N ASN A 71 -7.74 -8.62 8.21
CA ASN A 71 -7.48 -9.91 7.57
C ASN A 71 -7.19 -9.78 6.06
N ASP A 72 -7.22 -8.57 5.51
CA ASP A 72 -6.96 -8.34 4.09
C ASP A 72 -5.46 -8.39 3.79
N PHE A 73 -5.05 -9.32 2.93
CA PHE A 73 -3.67 -9.40 2.45
C PHE A 73 -3.36 -8.20 1.55
N LEU A 74 -2.37 -7.38 1.92
CA LEU A 74 -2.02 -6.10 1.26
C LEU A 74 -3.14 -5.04 1.29
N GLY A 75 -4.08 -5.17 2.24
CA GLY A 75 -5.15 -4.20 2.47
C GLY A 75 -4.78 -3.12 3.48
N ASP A 76 -3.49 -2.81 3.65
CA ASP A 76 -3.03 -1.79 4.60
C ASP A 76 -3.52 -0.41 4.14
N HIS A 77 -4.26 0.30 5.01
CA HIS A 77 -4.74 1.64 4.71
C HIS A 77 -5.12 2.41 5.97
N TYR A 78 -5.05 3.73 5.90
CA TYR A 78 -5.71 4.62 6.84
C TYR A 78 -7.15 4.96 6.38
N ASP A 79 -8.14 4.80 7.28
CA ASP A 79 -9.52 5.26 7.10
C ASP A 79 -9.74 6.60 7.84
N PRO A 80 -9.89 7.72 7.11
CA PRO A 80 -10.12 9.04 7.72
C PRO A 80 -11.49 9.19 8.38
N THR A 81 -12.48 8.39 7.97
CA THR A 81 -13.86 8.49 8.49
C THR A 81 -13.96 7.90 9.88
N SER A 82 -13.36 6.71 10.07
CA SER A 82 -13.34 6.03 11.36
C SER A 82 -12.09 6.32 12.19
N LYS A 83 -11.11 7.05 11.63
CA LYS A 83 -9.79 7.33 12.19
C LYS A 83 -9.08 6.05 12.62
N LYS A 84 -9.03 5.07 11.70
CA LYS A 84 -8.38 3.78 11.95
C LYS A 84 -7.26 3.56 10.96
N LEU A 85 -6.13 3.12 11.48
CA LEU A 85 -5.00 2.65 10.69
C LEU A 85 -5.06 1.13 10.65
N CYS A 86 -5.58 0.61 9.55
CA CYS A 86 -5.80 -0.82 9.31
C CYS A 86 -4.53 -1.41 8.72
N LEU A 87 -3.90 -2.36 9.43
CA LEU A 87 -2.73 -3.08 8.96
C LEU A 87 -3.08 -4.56 8.77
N SER A 88 -2.70 -5.11 7.64
CA SER A 88 -2.77 -6.53 7.33
C SER A 88 -2.00 -7.34 8.38
N SER A 89 -2.44 -8.56 8.70
CA SER A 89 -1.80 -9.41 9.72
C SER A 89 -0.29 -9.56 9.56
N ASN A 90 0.20 -9.63 8.31
CA ASN A 90 1.60 -9.74 7.97
C ASN A 90 2.39 -8.43 8.16
N VAL A 91 1.75 -7.27 8.22
CA VAL A 91 2.39 -6.00 8.59
C VAL A 91 2.22 -5.74 10.09
N TYR A 92 1.02 -5.95 10.62
CA TYR A 92 0.66 -5.70 12.01
C TYR A 92 1.57 -6.47 12.99
N ASN A 93 1.81 -7.77 12.73
CA ASN A 93 2.53 -8.66 13.66
C ASN A 93 4.00 -8.91 13.30
N THR A 94 4.50 -8.42 12.16
CA THR A 94 5.83 -8.82 11.67
C THR A 94 6.86 -7.72 11.86
N PRO A 95 8.02 -8.00 12.49
CA PRO A 95 9.09 -7.02 12.66
C PRO A 95 10.03 -7.01 11.44
N SER A 96 9.52 -6.65 10.26
CA SER A 96 10.29 -6.62 9.01
C SER A 96 10.45 -5.21 8.45
N VAL A 97 11.47 -5.02 7.60
CA VAL A 97 11.72 -3.73 6.93
C VAL A 97 10.52 -3.30 6.09
N ALA A 98 9.88 -4.23 5.39
CA ALA A 98 8.67 -3.93 4.63
C ALA A 98 7.50 -3.52 5.54
N ALA A 99 7.29 -4.24 6.65
CA ALA A 99 6.20 -3.94 7.59
C ALA A 99 6.34 -2.54 8.20
N LEU A 100 7.55 -2.16 8.62
CA LEU A 100 7.84 -0.82 9.12
C LEU A 100 7.61 0.25 8.06
N GLY A 101 8.04 0.00 6.83
CA GLY A 101 7.86 0.94 5.72
C GLY A 101 6.37 1.20 5.40
N ILE A 102 5.54 0.15 5.40
CA ILE A 102 4.09 0.28 5.16
C ILE A 102 3.43 0.99 6.34
N ALA A 103 3.71 0.58 7.57
CA ALA A 103 3.18 1.24 8.76
C ALA A 103 3.49 2.74 8.79
N ALA A 104 4.72 3.12 8.44
CA ALA A 104 5.12 4.52 8.34
C ALA A 104 4.40 5.27 7.21
N HIS A 105 4.21 4.63 6.04
CA HIS A 105 3.47 5.21 4.91
C HIS A 105 2.02 5.51 5.30
N GLU A 106 1.31 4.54 5.87
CA GLU A 106 -0.10 4.70 6.27
C GLU A 106 -0.25 5.71 7.40
N THR A 107 0.70 5.73 8.34
CA THR A 107 0.72 6.74 9.40
C THR A 107 0.93 8.14 8.81
N GLY A 108 1.67 8.25 7.71
CA GLY A 108 1.80 9.50 6.96
C GLY A 108 0.46 10.06 6.48
N HIS A 109 -0.45 9.21 6.01
CA HIS A 109 -1.83 9.62 5.65
C HIS A 109 -2.62 10.08 6.88
N ALA A 110 -2.48 9.38 7.99
CA ALA A 110 -3.11 9.78 9.26
C ALA A 110 -2.62 11.16 9.74
N ILE A 111 -1.32 11.43 9.63
CA ILE A 111 -0.71 12.73 9.99
C ILE A 111 -1.18 13.85 9.05
N GLN A 112 -1.27 13.59 7.75
CA GLN A 112 -1.73 14.60 6.78
C GLN A 112 -3.20 14.96 6.96
N HIS A 113 -4.00 14.03 7.51
CA HIS A 113 -5.41 14.25 7.79
C HIS A 113 -5.68 14.94 9.14
N ALA A 114 -4.71 14.92 10.06
CA ALA A 114 -4.84 15.42 11.43
C ALA A 114 -4.96 16.95 11.54
#